data_AF-A0AAN8NTA5-F1
#
_entry.id   AF-A0AAN8NTA5-F1
#
_cell.length_a   1.000
_cell.length_b   1.000
_cell.length_c   1.000
_cell.angle_alpha   90.00
_cell.angle_beta   90.00
_cell.angle_gamma   90.00
#
_symmetry.space_group_name_H-M   'P 1'
#
loop_
_entity.id
_entity.type
_entity.pdbx_description
1 polymer ?
#
loop_
_entity_poly.entity_id
_entity_poly.type
_entity_poly.pdbx_seq_one_letter_code
_entity_poly.pdbx_strand_id
1 'polypeptide(L)'
;MPVLKTCWTPCIWISNVKRGSEAVAFYTLMFSVVLITVIAYMLNGGESSQLYSPLFETDIRDSMQAVGGFFIFYLLLLIIFSILMVVGISTKTRGLMLPWLISFGLVCAFQLIFGLWLLGGYYIYLDSVLAAFVDWLWLAYNVYCWLCVYSMYQIIAETQTPNIYLLYP
;
A
#
# COMPACT_ATOMS: atom_id res chain seq x y z
N MET A 1 -19.18 11.14 6.34
CA MET A 1 -19.81 10.12 5.48
C MET A 1 -18.70 9.27 4.87
N PRO A 2 -18.84 7.93 4.83
CA PRO A 2 -17.84 7.04 4.23
C PRO A 2 -17.71 7.28 2.72
N VAL A 3 -16.47 7.30 2.21
CA VAL A 3 -16.20 7.47 0.77
C VAL A 3 -16.70 6.27 -0.05
N LEU A 4 -16.51 5.05 0.46
CA LEU A 4 -16.95 3.80 -0.16
C LEU A 4 -17.91 3.05 0.77
N LYS A 5 -18.95 2.44 0.20
CA LYS A 5 -19.91 1.57 0.91
C LYS A 5 -19.67 0.08 0.66
N THR A 6 -19.01 -0.24 -0.45
CA THR A 6 -18.64 -1.59 -0.89
C THR A 6 -17.18 -1.59 -1.32
N CYS A 7 -16.55 -2.77 -1.35
CA CYS A 7 -15.21 -2.94 -1.91
C CYS A 7 -15.33 -3.74 -3.20
N TRP A 8 -14.99 -3.08 -4.31
CA TRP A 8 -15.10 -3.61 -5.66
C TRP A 8 -13.77 -3.40 -6.38
N THR A 9 -12.98 -4.46 -6.44
CA THR A 9 -11.79 -4.50 -7.29
C THR A 9 -11.99 -5.58 -8.37
N PRO A 10 -11.23 -5.56 -9.46
CA PRO A 10 -11.36 -6.56 -10.53
C PRO A 10 -11.27 -8.01 -10.04
N CYS A 11 -10.60 -8.25 -8.90
CA CYS A 11 -10.39 -9.57 -8.32
C CYS A 11 -11.17 -9.80 -7.01
N ILE A 12 -11.77 -8.76 -6.42
CA ILE A 12 -12.41 -8.84 -5.09
C ILE A 12 -13.78 -8.16 -5.15
N TRP A 13 -14.84 -8.95 -5.00
CA TRP A 13 -16.20 -8.46 -4.86
C TRP A 13 -16.68 -8.65 -3.42
N ILE A 14 -16.72 -7.57 -2.64
CA ILE A 14 -17.20 -7.62 -1.27
C ILE A 14 -18.24 -6.52 -1.03
N SER A 15 -19.42 -6.92 -0.60
CA SER A 15 -20.57 -6.03 -0.34
C SER A 15 -20.43 -5.18 0.93
N ASN A 16 -19.36 -5.36 1.71
CA ASN A 16 -19.15 -4.67 2.98
C ASN A 16 -17.69 -4.20 3.14
N VAL A 17 -17.51 -2.93 3.49
CA VAL A 17 -16.20 -2.29 3.72
C VAL A 17 -15.38 -2.98 4.81
N LYS A 18 -16.02 -3.59 5.81
CA LYS A 18 -15.33 -4.34 6.88
C LYS A 18 -14.54 -5.51 6.30
N ARG A 19 -15.23 -6.41 5.59
CA ARG A 19 -14.60 -7.57 4.92
C ARG A 19 -13.66 -7.13 3.79
N GLY A 20 -13.98 -6.02 3.13
CA GLY A 20 -13.09 -5.38 2.15
C GLY A 20 -11.74 -5.02 2.77
N SER A 21 -11.76 -4.35 3.93
CA SER A 21 -10.56 -3.94 4.66
C SER A 21 -9.76 -5.15 5.18
N GLU A 22 -10.42 -6.23 5.61
CA GLU A 22 -9.77 -7.49 5.98
C GLU A 22 -9.07 -8.14 4.78
N ALA A 23 -9.71 -8.12 3.60
CA ALA A 23 -9.10 -8.61 2.37
C ALA A 23 -7.91 -7.74 1.92
N VAL A 24 -8.00 -6.42 2.09
CA VAL A 24 -6.87 -5.49 1.84
C VAL A 24 -5.70 -5.79 2.78
N ALA A 25 -5.98 -6.11 4.06
CA ALA A 25 -4.94 -6.52 5.00
C ALA A 25 -4.17 -7.76 4.50
N PHE A 26 -4.92 -8.78 4.08
CA PHE A 26 -4.35 -10.00 3.52
C PHE A 26 -3.55 -9.73 2.25
N TYR A 27 -4.07 -8.91 1.35
CA TYR A 27 -3.38 -8.44 0.15
C TYR A 27 -2.05 -7.77 0.49
N THR A 28 -2.02 -6.82 1.44
CA THR A 28 -0.79 -6.16 1.87
C THR A 28 0.23 -7.16 2.41
N LEU A 29 -0.21 -8.11 3.24
CA LEU A 29 0.67 -9.14 3.81
C LEU A 29 1.30 -9.99 2.70
N MET A 30 0.51 -10.50 1.78
CA MET A 30 1.00 -11.35 0.68
C MET A 30 1.96 -10.59 -0.25
N PHE A 31 1.61 -9.36 -0.63
CA PHE A 31 2.47 -8.54 -1.47
C PHE A 31 3.77 -8.16 -0.77
N SER A 32 3.74 -7.85 0.53
CA SER A 32 4.96 -7.59 1.30
C SER A 32 5.89 -8.79 1.31
N VAL A 33 5.38 -10.02 1.46
CA VAL A 33 6.19 -11.24 1.38
C VAL A 33 6.83 -11.40 0.00
N VAL A 34 6.04 -11.25 -1.07
CA VAL A 34 6.56 -11.35 -2.45
C VAL A 34 7.64 -10.30 -2.71
N LEU A 35 7.40 -9.04 -2.35
CA LEU A 35 8.39 -7.97 -2.54
C LEU A 35 9.66 -8.19 -1.71
N ILE A 36 9.56 -8.66 -0.47
CA ILE A 36 10.73 -9.04 0.34
C ILE A 36 11.54 -10.11 -0.37
N THR A 37 10.89 -11.15 -0.93
CA THR A 37 11.61 -12.21 -1.66
C THR A 37 12.31 -11.70 -2.91
N VAL A 38 11.68 -10.79 -3.66
CA VAL A 38 12.28 -10.17 -4.85
C VAL A 38 13.46 -9.29 -4.47
N ILE A 39 13.34 -8.45 -3.44
CA ILE A 39 14.44 -7.59 -2.97
C ILE A 39 15.59 -8.45 -2.45
N ALA A 40 15.32 -9.51 -1.68
CA ALA A 40 16.34 -10.42 -1.20
C ALA A 40 17.06 -11.15 -2.36
N TYR A 41 16.34 -11.52 -3.41
CA TYR A 41 16.94 -12.09 -4.62
C TYR A 41 17.88 -11.09 -5.31
N MET A 42 17.45 -9.83 -5.50
CA MET A 42 18.27 -8.77 -6.10
C MET A 42 19.51 -8.46 -5.25
N LEU A 43 19.39 -8.42 -3.92
CA LEU A 43 20.52 -8.21 -3.00
C LEU A 43 21.56 -9.35 -3.05
N ASN A 44 21.16 -10.55 -3.44
CA ASN A 44 22.06 -11.70 -3.60
C ASN A 44 22.69 -11.78 -5.01
N GLY A 45 22.61 -10.71 -5.81
CA GLY A 45 23.17 -10.64 -7.15
C GLY A 45 22.26 -11.23 -8.25
N GLY A 46 20.97 -11.40 -7.95
CA GLY A 46 19.98 -11.72 -8.96
C GLY A 46 19.76 -10.56 -9.94
N GLU A 47 19.39 -10.88 -11.19
CA GLU A 47 19.08 -9.83 -12.17
C GLU A 47 17.82 -9.07 -11.76
N SER A 48 17.89 -7.74 -11.81
CA SER A 48 16.71 -6.90 -11.70
C SER A 48 16.12 -6.71 -13.09
N SER A 49 14.82 -6.93 -13.26
CA SER A 49 14.13 -6.56 -14.50
C SER A 49 14.35 -5.08 -14.80
N GLN A 50 14.40 -4.63 -16.06
CA GLN A 50 14.66 -3.22 -16.42
C GLN A 50 13.81 -2.20 -15.64
N LEU A 51 12.62 -2.57 -15.18
CA LEU A 51 11.76 -1.75 -14.32
C LEU A 51 12.41 -1.37 -12.98
N TYR A 52 13.16 -2.28 -12.36
CA TYR A 52 13.79 -2.10 -11.05
C TYR A 52 15.32 -1.95 -11.13
N SER A 53 15.92 -2.19 -12.30
CA SER A 53 17.34 -1.92 -12.61
C SER A 53 17.83 -0.60 -12.03
N PRO A 54 17.14 0.53 -12.28
CA PRO A 54 17.65 1.81 -11.81
C PRO A 54 17.66 1.97 -10.28
N LEU A 55 16.94 1.13 -9.53
CA LEU A 55 16.92 1.12 -8.07
C LEU A 55 18.08 0.30 -7.47
N PHE A 56 18.62 -0.65 -8.23
CA PHE A 56 19.54 -1.69 -7.73
C PHE A 56 20.87 -1.78 -8.50
N GLU A 57 21.01 -1.13 -9.66
CA GLU A 57 22.15 -1.30 -10.56
C GLU A 57 23.21 -0.18 -10.43
N THR A 58 22.91 0.92 -9.74
CA THR A 58 23.81 2.09 -9.65
C THR A 58 24.73 2.09 -8.41
N ASP A 59 25.30 0.95 -8.02
CA ASP A 59 26.13 0.89 -6.82
C ASP A 59 27.62 0.64 -7.08
N ILE A 60 28.43 1.61 -6.67
CA ILE A 60 29.90 1.58 -6.69
C ILE A 60 30.43 1.47 -5.24
N ARG A 61 29.58 1.55 -4.19
CA ARG A 61 29.99 1.79 -2.78
C ARG A 61 29.14 1.08 -1.71
N ASP A 62 28.60 -0.12 -1.96
CA ASP A 62 27.75 -0.90 -1.03
C ASP A 62 26.45 -0.18 -0.56
N SER A 63 26.04 0.89 -1.24
CA SER A 63 24.80 1.63 -0.93
C SER A 63 23.53 0.82 -1.20
N MET A 64 23.60 -0.17 -2.09
CA MET A 64 22.49 -1.03 -2.50
C MET A 64 22.01 -1.89 -1.33
N GLN A 65 22.93 -2.42 -0.52
CA GLN A 65 22.59 -3.24 0.64
C GLN A 65 21.84 -2.43 1.71
N ALA A 66 22.27 -1.19 1.94
CA ALA A 66 21.61 -0.31 2.90
C ALA A 66 20.19 0.06 2.47
N VAL A 67 20.01 0.42 1.19
CA VAL A 67 18.70 0.80 0.64
C VAL A 67 17.75 -0.40 0.56
N GLY A 68 18.23 -1.56 0.09
CA GLY A 68 17.44 -2.78 0.08
C GLY A 68 17.04 -3.25 1.49
N GLY A 69 17.96 -3.16 2.46
CA GLY A 69 17.67 -3.44 3.86
C GLY A 69 16.60 -2.52 4.45
N PHE A 70 16.63 -1.23 4.11
CA PHE A 70 15.59 -0.28 4.49
C PHE A 70 14.21 -0.66 3.94
N PHE A 71 14.13 -1.05 2.65
CA PHE A 71 12.87 -1.50 2.06
C PHE A 71 12.34 -2.78 2.71
N ILE A 72 13.20 -3.77 2.98
CA ILE A 72 12.80 -4.99 3.69
C ILE A 72 12.25 -4.65 5.07
N PHE A 73 12.95 -3.80 5.84
CA PHE A 73 12.48 -3.37 7.15
C PHE A 73 11.12 -2.67 7.07
N TYR A 74 10.93 -1.79 6.09
CA TYR A 74 9.67 -1.10 5.86
C TYR A 74 8.52 -2.07 5.51
N LEU A 75 8.78 -3.08 4.66
CA LEU A 75 7.81 -4.11 4.31
C LEU A 75 7.45 -5.01 5.50
N LEU A 76 8.40 -5.31 6.38
CA LEU A 76 8.13 -6.02 7.64
C LEU A 76 7.23 -5.20 8.57
N LEU A 77 7.46 -3.89 8.68
CA LEU A 77 6.55 -2.99 9.42
C LEU A 77 5.15 -2.97 8.80
N LEU A 78 5.03 -2.97 7.48
CA LEU A 78 3.73 -3.04 6.80
C LEU A 78 2.97 -4.34 7.10
N ILE A 79 3.66 -5.47 7.23
CA ILE A 79 3.05 -6.74 7.68
C ILE A 79 2.48 -6.57 9.10
N ILE A 80 3.25 -5.99 10.01
CA ILE A 80 2.81 -5.73 11.40
C ILE A 80 1.61 -4.78 11.40
N PHE A 81 1.65 -3.69 10.64
CA PHE A 81 0.56 -2.73 10.55
C PHE A 81 -0.70 -3.31 9.91
N SER A 82 -0.56 -4.24 8.97
CA SER A 82 -1.69 -4.98 8.39
C SER A 82 -2.41 -5.83 9.44
N ILE A 83 -1.66 -6.55 10.27
CA ILE A 83 -2.23 -7.33 11.40
C ILE A 83 -2.91 -6.39 12.40
N LEU A 84 -2.24 -5.28 12.74
CA LEU A 84 -2.76 -4.27 13.67
C LEU A 84 -4.08 -3.66 13.17
N MET A 85 -4.20 -3.44 11.86
CA MET A 85 -5.42 -2.96 11.23
C MET A 85 -6.59 -3.93 11.41
N VAL A 86 -6.37 -5.24 11.22
CA VAL A 86 -7.42 -6.27 11.41
C VAL A 86 -7.86 -6.34 12.88
N VAL A 87 -6.90 -6.25 13.81
CA VAL A 87 -7.21 -6.17 15.24
C VAL A 87 -8.03 -4.91 15.53
N GLY A 88 -7.61 -3.75 15.02
CA GLY A 88 -8.30 -2.46 15.18
C GLY A 88 -9.72 -2.45 14.65
N ILE A 89 -9.97 -3.12 13.52
CA ILE A 89 -11.31 -3.32 12.97
C ILE A 89 -12.17 -4.19 13.90
N SER A 90 -11.59 -5.25 14.46
CA SER A 90 -12.28 -6.18 15.35
C SER A 90 -12.63 -5.56 16.70
N THR A 91 -11.70 -4.78 17.27
CA THR A 91 -11.85 -4.08 18.55
C THR A 91 -12.48 -2.69 18.41
N LYS A 92 -12.89 -2.29 17.20
CA LYS A 92 -13.44 -0.95 16.87
C LYS A 92 -12.55 0.20 17.35
N THR A 93 -11.23 -0.01 17.36
CA THR A 93 -10.24 0.96 17.87
C THR A 93 -9.57 1.67 16.71
N ARG A 94 -10.07 2.85 16.34
CA ARG A 94 -9.62 3.61 15.17
C ARG A 94 -8.11 3.87 15.12
N GLY A 95 -7.47 4.05 16.28
CA GLY A 95 -6.05 4.39 16.38
C GLY A 95 -5.13 3.30 15.82
N LEU A 96 -5.55 2.04 15.90
CA LEU A 96 -4.78 0.88 15.42
C LEU A 96 -4.74 0.77 13.89
N MET A 97 -5.65 1.46 13.19
CA MET A 97 -5.68 1.50 11.73
C MET A 97 -4.79 2.61 11.14
N LEU A 98 -4.45 3.62 11.94
CA LEU A 98 -3.67 4.78 11.48
C LEU A 98 -2.27 4.43 10.97
N PRO A 99 -1.48 3.55 11.62
CA PRO A 99 -0.15 3.21 11.13
C PRO A 99 -0.19 2.63 9.71
N TRP A 100 -1.16 1.78 9.41
CA TRP A 100 -1.35 1.22 8.07
C TRP A 100 -1.79 2.30 7.07
N LEU A 101 -2.75 3.16 7.43
CA LEU A 101 -3.22 4.23 6.52
C LEU A 101 -2.09 5.20 6.13
N ILE A 102 -1.25 5.60 7.09
CA ILE A 102 -0.15 6.53 6.83
C ILE A 102 0.95 5.84 6.00
N SER A 103 1.38 4.64 6.41
CA SER A 103 2.42 3.90 5.69
C SER A 103 1.99 3.53 4.27
N PHE A 104 0.80 2.96 4.09
CA PHE A 104 0.31 2.59 2.77
C PHE A 104 0.03 3.81 1.87
N GLY A 105 -0.32 4.95 2.46
CA GLY A 105 -0.39 6.23 1.75
C GLY A 105 0.98 6.69 1.22
N LEU A 106 2.05 6.49 2.01
CA LEU A 106 3.43 6.74 1.55
C LEU A 106 3.85 5.77 0.43
N VAL A 107 3.41 4.51 0.46
CA VAL A 107 3.63 3.56 -0.65
C VAL A 107 2.98 4.08 -1.94
N CYS A 108 1.74 4.55 -1.88
CA CYS A 108 1.06 5.12 -3.04
C CYS A 108 1.79 6.36 -3.58
N ALA A 109 2.27 7.24 -2.69
CA ALA A 109 3.04 8.41 -3.08
C ALA A 109 4.40 8.02 -3.72
N PHE A 110 5.07 7.03 -3.16
CA PHE A 110 6.31 6.49 -3.70
C PHE A 110 6.11 5.90 -5.10
N GLN A 111 5.09 5.06 -5.32
CA GLN A 111 4.77 4.52 -6.64
C GLN A 111 4.51 5.63 -7.67
N LEU A 112 3.73 6.66 -7.30
CA LEU A 112 3.48 7.78 -8.19
C LEU A 112 4.78 8.49 -8.62
N ILE A 113 5.64 8.82 -7.67
CA ILE A 113 6.92 9.50 -7.92
C ILE A 113 7.86 8.60 -8.72
N PHE A 114 7.90 7.30 -8.40
CA PHE A 114 8.73 6.33 -9.09
C PHE A 114 8.31 6.14 -10.55
N GLY A 115 7.01 6.02 -10.84
CA GLY A 115 6.49 5.99 -12.20
C GLY A 115 6.80 7.26 -12.99
N LEU A 116 6.68 8.44 -12.36
CA LEU A 116 7.07 9.72 -12.99
C LEU A 116 8.57 9.78 -13.29
N TRP A 117 9.40 9.28 -12.37
CA TRP A 117 10.85 9.24 -12.54
C TRP A 117 11.26 8.26 -13.65
N LEU A 118 10.64 7.09 -13.73
CA LEU A 118 10.85 6.14 -14.82
C LEU A 118 10.53 6.77 -16.18
N LEU A 119 9.43 7.49 -16.29
CA LEU A 119 9.07 8.21 -17.50
C LEU A 119 10.11 9.30 -17.81
N GLY A 120 10.45 10.15 -16.83
CA GLY A 120 11.39 11.26 -17.03
C GLY A 120 12.81 10.81 -17.40
N GLY A 121 13.29 9.72 -16.81
CA GLY A 121 14.64 9.19 -17.06
C GLY A 121 14.75 8.28 -18.28
N TYR A 122 13.70 7.54 -18.60
CA TYR A 122 13.78 6.40 -19.53
C TYR A 122 12.68 6.38 -20.61
N TYR A 123 11.97 7.48 -20.89
CA TYR A 123 10.89 7.53 -21.90
C TYR A 123 11.30 7.08 -23.31
N ILE A 124 12.60 7.10 -23.63
CA ILE A 124 13.13 6.64 -24.93
C ILE A 124 12.94 5.12 -25.08
N TYR A 125 12.96 4.39 -23.96
CA TYR A 125 12.76 2.94 -23.94
C TYR A 125 11.27 2.63 -23.76
N LEU A 126 10.67 2.01 -24.78
CA LEU A 126 9.26 1.64 -24.77
C LEU A 126 8.92 0.70 -23.60
N ASP A 127 9.85 -0.19 -23.25
CA ASP A 127 9.71 -1.12 -22.12
C ASP A 127 9.53 -0.36 -20.79
N SER A 128 10.30 0.72 -20.57
CA SER A 128 10.17 1.56 -19.38
C SER A 128 8.85 2.33 -19.33
N VAL A 129 8.34 2.79 -20.50
CA VAL A 129 7.02 3.45 -20.60
C VAL A 129 5.90 2.46 -20.26
N LEU A 130 5.96 1.24 -20.79
CA LEU A 130 5.00 0.18 -20.47
C LEU A 130 5.05 -0.18 -18.98
N ALA A 131 6.26 -0.28 -18.41
CA ALA A 131 6.44 -0.62 -17.01
C ALA A 131 5.90 0.48 -16.08
N ALA A 132 6.08 1.77 -16.43
CA ALA A 132 5.47 2.90 -15.72
C ALA A 132 3.93 2.88 -15.83
N PHE A 133 3.37 2.52 -16.98
CA PHE A 133 1.93 2.37 -17.15
C PHE A 133 1.36 1.25 -16.27
N VAL A 134 2.03 0.10 -16.21
CA VAL A 134 1.64 -1.02 -15.33
C VAL A 134 1.73 -0.62 -13.86
N ASP A 135 2.79 0.09 -13.44
CA ASP A 135 2.91 0.60 -12.07
C ASP A 135 1.77 1.56 -11.72
N TRP A 136 1.34 2.44 -12.64
CA TRP A 136 0.20 3.32 -12.40
C TRP A 136 -1.15 2.62 -12.36
N LEU A 137 -1.36 1.56 -13.14
CA LEU A 137 -2.54 0.71 -12.97
C LEU A 137 -2.55 0.05 -11.59
N TRP A 138 -1.39 -0.38 -11.11
CA TRP A 138 -1.24 -0.95 -9.79
C TRP A 138 -1.42 0.10 -8.68
N LEU A 139 -0.91 1.32 -8.87
CA LEU A 139 -1.15 2.47 -8.00
C LEU A 139 -2.65 2.76 -7.89
N ALA A 140 -3.39 2.79 -9.00
CA ALA A 140 -4.83 3.02 -8.97
C ALA A 140 -5.56 1.97 -8.12
N TYR A 141 -5.14 0.70 -8.23
CA TYR A 141 -5.64 -0.38 -7.38
C TYR A 141 -5.28 -0.17 -5.89
N ASN A 142 -4.05 0.24 -5.60
CA ASN A 142 -3.58 0.50 -4.24
C ASN A 142 -4.31 1.70 -3.61
N VAL A 143 -4.55 2.77 -4.36
CA VAL A 143 -5.36 3.93 -3.93
C VAL A 143 -6.79 3.50 -3.62
N TYR A 144 -7.38 2.63 -4.45
CA TYR A 144 -8.71 2.10 -4.17
C TYR A 144 -8.75 1.27 -2.86
N CYS A 145 -7.76 0.40 -2.65
CA CYS A 145 -7.60 -0.35 -1.40
C CYS A 145 -7.44 0.59 -0.19
N TRP A 146 -6.67 1.66 -0.34
CA TRP A 146 -6.49 2.68 0.68
C TRP A 146 -7.81 3.39 1.01
N LEU A 147 -8.59 3.78 0.00
CA LEU A 147 -9.91 4.39 0.18
C LEU A 147 -10.90 3.44 0.88
N CYS A 148 -10.82 2.14 0.63
CA CYS A 148 -11.64 1.14 1.32
C CYS A 148 -11.35 1.15 2.82
N VAL A 149 -10.09 1.09 3.22
CA VAL A 149 -9.69 1.13 4.64
C VAL A 149 -10.01 2.48 5.27
N TYR A 150 -9.79 3.58 4.54
CA TYR A 150 -10.14 4.92 5.00
C TYR A 150 -11.65 5.07 5.25
N SER A 151 -12.48 4.46 4.40
CA SER A 151 -13.92 4.42 4.59
C SER A 151 -14.30 3.65 5.85
N MET A 152 -13.64 2.53 6.15
CA MET A 152 -13.84 1.79 7.40
C MET A 152 -13.42 2.62 8.63
N TYR A 153 -12.32 3.36 8.52
CA TYR A 153 -11.88 4.29 9.56
C TYR A 153 -12.93 5.37 9.85
N GLN A 154 -13.53 5.96 8.80
CA GLN A 154 -14.61 6.94 8.93
C GLN A 154 -15.87 6.34 9.60
N ILE A 155 -16.27 5.11 9.22
CA ILE A 155 -17.42 4.42 9.82
C ILE A 155 -17.22 4.23 11.33
N ILE A 156 -16.02 3.82 11.74
CA ILE A 156 -15.70 3.66 13.17
C ILE A 156 -15.74 5.02 13.87
N ALA A 157 -15.19 6.08 13.26
CA ALA A 157 -15.22 7.42 13.83
C ALA A 157 -16.64 7.95 14.02
N GLU A 158 -17.52 7.78 13.03
CA GLU A 158 -18.94 8.15 13.13
C GLU A 158 -19.64 7.35 14.25
N THR A 159 -19.39 6.04 14.32
CA THR A 159 -19.97 5.17 15.36
C THR A 159 -19.52 5.56 16.77
N GLN A 160 -18.31 6.11 16.92
CA GLN A 160 -17.77 6.56 18.21
C GLN A 160 -18.20 7.97 18.60
N THR A 161 -18.81 8.73 17.69
CA THR A 161 -19.25 10.10 17.99
C THR A 161 -20.55 10.03 18.79
N PRO A 162 -20.63 10.64 19.99
CA PRO A 162 -21.87 10.64 20.75
C PRO A 162 -22.95 11.39 19.97
N ASN A 163 -24.12 10.78 19.81
CA ASN A 163 -25.25 11.46 19.19
C ASN A 163 -25.78 12.50 20.17
N ILE A 164 -25.53 13.78 19.87
CA ILE A 164 -26.10 14.90 20.62
C ILE A 164 -27.50 15.12 20.08
N TYR A 165 -28.49 14.52 20.75
CA TYR A 165 -29.89 14.81 20.48
C TYR A 165 -30.31 16.00 21.35
N LEU A 166 -30.80 17.07 20.72
CA LEU A 166 -31.45 18.16 21.44
C LEU A 166 -32.82 17.65 21.90
N LEU A 167 -32.91 17.18 23.15
CA LEU A 167 -34.14 16.57 23.68
C LEU A 167 -35.28 17.59 23.82
N TYR A 168 -34.96 18.88 23.95
CA TYR A 168 -35.91 20.01 23.95
C TYR A 168 -35.23 21.25 23.34
N PRO A 169 -35.99 22.13 22.65
CA PRO A 169 -35.50 23.43 22.18
C PRO A 169 -35.19 24.40 23.34
#